data_AF-A0A6G7VCP5-F1
#
_entry.id   AF-A0A6G7VCP5-F1
#
_cell.length_a   1.000
_cell.length_b   1.000
_cell.length_c   1.000
_cell.angle_alpha   90.00
_cell.angle_beta   90.00
_cell.angle_gamma   90.00
#
_symmetry.space_group_name_H-M   'P 1'
#
loop_
_entity.id
_entity.type
_entity.pdbx_description
1 polymer ?
#
loop_
_entity_poly.entity_id
_entity_poly.type
_entity_poly.pdbx_seq_one_letter_code
_entity_poly.pdbx_strand_id
1 'polypeptide(L)'
;MYSSDSSSIPVSLGQFERAPPRLDADPQALEDWVGDLKVRGVLQAGPALLQVLEMLRRSELPLGRRLGILSLLKTPVLKVCAGLPKPRAGRGESGLTLEQRLGRLMFVNLDHALHLFDKHHPFPGERESQQRLWLIRNLFRFAGRQIRYVIQYRAALPPGSWRDLHELYLYLLNRRPLALWDLAAEQPVGDGFDYEAEYRQLLLLGLATRLKADIIEDQGFMDRLATWADQTRLDDPHTRLGWLGSYIVESSADEAPRWFSGSLDLPFRGWVLRLPQEYLEVLKTA
;
A
#
# COMPACT_ATOMS: atom_id res chain seq x y z
N MET A 1 -59.71 13.76 -11.01
CA MET A 1 -59.16 13.01 -9.85
C MET A 1 -58.30 11.91 -10.45
N TYR A 2 -56.97 11.96 -10.47
CA TYR A 2 -56.02 12.29 -9.41
C TYR A 2 -54.94 13.27 -9.89
N SER A 3 -54.73 14.33 -9.10
CA SER A 3 -53.50 15.12 -9.11
C SER A 3 -52.48 14.35 -8.27
N SER A 4 -51.28 14.12 -8.80
CA SER A 4 -50.14 13.70 -7.99
C SER A 4 -48.97 14.59 -8.36
N ASP A 5 -48.82 15.64 -7.55
CA ASP A 5 -47.71 16.57 -7.57
C ASP A 5 -46.40 15.79 -7.42
N SER A 6 -45.68 15.68 -8.52
CA SER A 6 -44.28 15.27 -8.52
C SER A 6 -43.47 16.50 -8.13
N SER A 7 -43.46 16.83 -6.84
CA SER A 7 -42.53 17.82 -6.27
C SER A 7 -41.12 17.30 -6.47
N SER A 8 -40.51 17.66 -7.59
CA SER A 8 -39.09 17.57 -7.84
C SER A 8 -38.38 18.42 -6.79
N ILE A 9 -37.92 17.78 -5.72
CA ILE A 9 -37.01 18.39 -4.75
C ILE A 9 -35.74 18.75 -5.52
N PRO A 10 -35.41 20.04 -5.68
CA PRO A 10 -34.12 20.42 -6.22
C PRO A 10 -33.09 20.07 -5.16
N VAL A 11 -32.26 19.06 -5.42
CA VAL A 11 -31.04 18.84 -4.62
C VAL A 11 -30.15 20.05 -4.89
N SER A 12 -30.18 21.01 -3.96
CA SER A 12 -29.28 22.15 -3.95
C SER A 12 -27.83 21.67 -3.93
N LEU A 13 -27.19 21.69 -5.10
CA LEU A 13 -25.75 21.44 -5.28
C LEU A 13 -24.86 22.53 -4.66
N GLY A 14 -25.43 23.54 -4.00
CA GLY A 14 -24.74 24.75 -3.57
C GLY A 14 -24.31 24.85 -2.10
N GLN A 15 -24.51 23.83 -1.25
CA GLN A 15 -24.34 24.00 0.22
C GLN A 15 -23.10 23.35 0.88
N PHE A 16 -22.24 22.61 0.18
CA PHE A 16 -21.19 21.83 0.87
C PHE A 16 -19.77 21.89 0.29
N GLU A 17 -19.45 22.86 -0.57
CA GLU A 17 -18.07 23.10 -1.03
C GLU A 17 -17.28 23.96 -0.03
N ARG A 18 -17.07 23.46 1.19
CA ARG A 18 -16.02 24.03 2.04
C ARG A 18 -14.68 23.55 1.51
N ALA A 19 -13.96 24.45 0.85
CA ALA A 19 -12.60 24.20 0.38
C ALA A 19 -11.72 23.65 1.53
N PRO A 20 -10.77 22.74 1.24
CA PRO A 20 -9.89 22.24 2.26
C PRO A 20 -9.11 23.37 2.92
N PRO A 21 -8.85 23.29 4.24
CA PRO A 21 -8.03 24.29 4.93
C PRO A 21 -6.60 24.29 4.36
N ARG A 22 -5.92 25.42 4.47
CA ARG A 22 -4.48 25.49 4.14
C ARG A 22 -3.72 24.53 5.06
N LEU A 23 -2.78 23.78 4.51
CA LEU A 23 -2.04 22.76 5.28
C LEU A 23 -1.13 23.37 6.36
N ASP A 24 -0.70 24.61 6.14
CA ASP A 24 0.07 25.43 7.10
C ASP A 24 -0.80 26.15 8.14
N ALA A 25 -2.13 26.05 8.03
CA ALA A 25 -3.04 26.66 9.01
C ALA A 25 -3.01 25.92 10.35
N ASP A 26 -3.72 26.46 11.33
CA ASP A 26 -3.90 25.87 12.65
C ASP A 26 -4.27 24.36 12.57
N PRO A 27 -3.55 23.45 13.26
CA PRO A 27 -3.96 22.04 13.40
C PRO A 27 -5.43 21.83 13.73
N GLN A 28 -6.01 22.68 14.58
CA GLN A 28 -7.41 22.55 14.99
C GLN A 28 -8.36 22.70 13.79
N ALA A 29 -8.07 23.63 12.87
CA ALA A 29 -8.90 23.84 11.68
C ALA A 29 -8.91 22.61 10.76
N LEU A 30 -7.82 21.85 10.71
CA LEU A 30 -7.76 20.60 9.96
C LEU A 30 -8.54 19.48 10.67
N GLU A 31 -8.44 19.38 11.99
CA GLU A 31 -9.22 18.42 12.78
C GLU A 31 -10.73 18.66 12.65
N ASP A 32 -11.15 19.92 12.76
CA ASP A 32 -12.55 20.33 12.58
C ASP A 32 -13.04 19.99 11.18
N TRP A 33 -12.23 20.30 10.15
CA TRP A 33 -12.55 19.95 8.77
C TRP A 33 -12.67 18.43 8.57
N VAL A 34 -11.77 17.63 9.16
CA VAL A 34 -11.88 16.16 9.14
C VAL A 34 -13.12 15.68 9.90
N GLY A 35 -13.52 16.37 10.97
CA GLY A 35 -14.78 16.17 11.67
C GLY A 35 -15.98 16.35 10.76
N ASP A 36 -16.03 17.48 10.05
CA ASP A 36 -17.09 17.83 9.08
C ASP A 36 -17.21 16.78 7.97
N LEU A 37 -16.08 16.23 7.46
CA LEU A 37 -16.10 15.20 6.43
C LEU A 37 -16.87 13.94 6.84
N LYS A 38 -16.85 13.58 8.13
CA LYS A 38 -17.58 12.41 8.62
C LYS A 38 -19.10 12.57 8.47
N VAL A 39 -19.58 13.81 8.53
CA VAL A 39 -21.02 14.15 8.42
C VAL A 39 -21.50 14.17 6.97
N ARG A 40 -20.64 14.55 6.02
CA ARG A 40 -20.98 14.76 4.60
C ARG A 40 -21.15 13.48 3.77
N GLY A 41 -20.86 12.32 4.35
CA GLY A 41 -20.96 11.03 3.66
C GLY A 41 -19.81 10.77 2.68
N VAL A 42 -19.70 9.51 2.26
CA VAL A 42 -18.50 8.98 1.56
C VAL A 42 -18.28 9.59 0.17
N LEU A 43 -19.36 9.85 -0.58
CA LEU A 43 -19.28 10.37 -1.95
C LEU A 43 -18.73 11.80 -2.01
N GLN A 44 -19.05 12.63 -1.02
CA GLN A 44 -18.56 14.02 -0.94
C GLN A 44 -17.18 14.10 -0.30
N ALA A 45 -16.89 13.23 0.68
CA ALA A 45 -15.59 13.23 1.36
C ALA A 45 -14.43 12.77 0.46
N GLY A 46 -14.69 11.89 -0.51
CA GLY A 46 -13.65 11.35 -1.39
C GLY A 46 -12.89 12.40 -2.21
N PRO A 47 -13.57 13.23 -3.03
CA PRO A 47 -12.91 14.30 -3.79
C PRO A 47 -12.15 15.31 -2.89
N ALA A 48 -12.72 15.65 -1.73
CA ALA A 48 -12.11 16.57 -0.78
C ALA A 48 -10.79 16.00 -0.19
N LEU A 49 -10.79 14.72 0.19
CA LEU A 49 -9.57 14.02 0.63
C LEU A 49 -8.54 13.90 -0.49
N LEU A 50 -8.98 13.65 -1.72
CA LEU A 50 -8.09 13.58 -2.89
C LEU A 50 -7.35 14.90 -3.08
N GLN A 51 -8.08 16.03 -3.02
CA GLN A 51 -7.49 17.36 -3.14
C GLN A 51 -6.47 17.63 -2.04
N VAL A 52 -6.79 17.32 -0.78
CA VAL A 52 -5.86 17.51 0.35
C VAL A 52 -4.60 16.66 0.23
N LEU A 53 -4.72 15.40 -0.17
CA LEU A 53 -3.55 14.54 -0.34
C LEU A 53 -2.66 14.99 -1.50
N GLU A 54 -3.24 15.54 -2.57
CA GLU A 54 -2.49 16.12 -3.68
C GLU A 54 -1.80 17.44 -3.29
N MET A 55 -2.46 18.27 -2.48
CA MET A 55 -1.83 19.45 -1.89
C MET A 55 -0.66 19.03 -0.99
N LEU A 56 -0.88 18.07 -0.09
CA LEU A 56 0.15 17.59 0.84
C LEU A 56 1.37 17.02 0.11
N ARG A 57 1.16 16.36 -1.02
CA ARG A 57 2.24 15.83 -1.85
C ARG A 57 3.15 16.94 -2.37
N ARG A 58 2.58 18.09 -2.72
CA ARG A 58 3.30 19.23 -3.32
C ARG A 58 3.84 20.22 -2.29
N SER A 59 3.32 20.21 -1.07
CA SER A 59 3.72 21.14 -0.02
C SER A 59 5.06 20.77 0.63
N GLU A 60 5.89 21.77 0.88
CA GLU A 60 7.05 21.63 1.76
C GLU A 60 6.62 21.91 3.20
N LEU A 61 6.43 20.85 3.98
CA LEU A 61 6.01 20.95 5.38
C LEU A 61 7.10 20.37 6.29
N PRO A 62 7.29 20.94 7.50
CA PRO A 62 8.10 20.29 8.53
C PRO A 62 7.61 18.87 8.81
N LEU A 63 8.54 17.96 9.10
CA LEU A 63 8.27 16.54 9.33
C LEU A 63 7.11 16.30 10.31
N GLY A 64 7.17 16.92 11.50
CA GLY A 64 6.14 16.76 12.52
C GLY A 64 4.74 17.17 12.03
N ARG A 65 4.65 18.24 11.23
CA ARG A 65 3.39 18.70 10.65
C ARG A 65 2.87 17.70 9.61
N ARG A 66 3.74 17.24 8.69
CA ARG A 66 3.39 16.23 7.68
C ARG A 66 2.89 14.92 8.32
N LEU A 67 3.57 14.44 9.37
CA LEU A 67 3.15 13.24 10.11
C LEU A 67 1.81 13.42 10.83
N GLY A 68 1.60 14.58 11.46
CA GLY A 68 0.32 14.90 12.12
C GLY A 68 -0.84 14.85 11.13
N ILE A 69 -0.68 15.50 9.96
CA ILE A 69 -1.67 15.49 8.88
C ILE A 69 -1.94 14.06 8.39
N LEU A 70 -0.89 13.27 8.10
CA LEU A 70 -1.06 11.89 7.60
C LEU A 70 -1.75 10.99 8.62
N SER A 71 -1.42 11.14 9.90
CA SER A 71 -2.04 10.39 10.98
C SER A 71 -3.53 10.70 11.10
N LEU A 72 -3.90 11.99 10.97
CA LEU A 72 -5.28 12.45 11.01
C LEU A 72 -6.09 11.98 9.80
N LEU A 73 -5.50 12.01 8.59
CA LEU A 73 -6.18 11.65 7.34
C LEU A 73 -6.33 10.14 7.11
N LYS A 74 -5.47 9.31 7.72
CA LYS A 74 -5.48 7.84 7.54
C LYS A 74 -6.87 7.22 7.72
N THR A 75 -7.51 7.48 8.85
CA THR A 75 -8.81 6.86 9.17
C THR A 75 -9.93 7.34 8.24
N PRO A 76 -10.10 8.66 7.99
CA PRO A 76 -11.02 9.17 6.98
C PRO A 76 -10.81 8.53 5.60
N VAL A 77 -9.57 8.45 5.12
CA VAL A 77 -9.25 7.82 3.83
C VAL A 77 -9.71 6.37 3.80
N LEU A 78 -9.39 5.57 4.82
CA LEU A 78 -9.80 4.17 4.89
C LEU A 78 -11.32 4.00 4.95
N LYS A 79 -12.03 4.87 5.69
CA LYS A 79 -13.50 4.86 5.76
C LYS A 79 -14.14 5.18 4.43
N VAL A 80 -13.63 6.19 3.72
CA VAL A 80 -14.09 6.54 2.38
C VAL A 80 -13.85 5.39 1.42
N CYS A 81 -12.62 4.83 1.39
CA CYS A 81 -12.32 3.67 0.55
C CYS A 81 -13.22 2.46 0.86
N ALA A 82 -13.62 2.24 2.11
CA ALA A 82 -14.55 1.17 2.45
C ALA A 82 -15.97 1.40 1.91
N GLY A 83 -16.46 2.65 1.92
CA GLY A 83 -17.82 2.98 1.49
C GLY A 83 -17.98 3.36 0.01
N LEU A 84 -16.89 3.47 -0.75
CA LEU A 84 -16.97 3.77 -2.19
C LEU A 84 -17.53 2.58 -2.98
N PRO A 85 -18.31 2.83 -4.04
CA PRO A 85 -18.82 1.77 -4.91
C PRO A 85 -17.65 1.00 -5.55
N LYS A 86 -17.76 -0.32 -5.55
CA LYS A 86 -16.74 -1.21 -6.11
C LYS A 86 -17.01 -1.46 -7.59
N PRO A 87 -15.98 -1.46 -8.44
CA PRO A 87 -16.17 -1.74 -9.86
C PRO A 87 -16.72 -3.15 -10.02
N ARG A 88 -17.68 -3.30 -10.93
CA ARG A 88 -18.20 -4.61 -11.31
C ARG A 88 -17.23 -5.24 -12.30
N ALA A 89 -16.82 -6.48 -12.04
CA ALA A 89 -15.96 -7.24 -12.94
C ALA A 89 -16.53 -7.20 -14.37
N GLY A 90 -15.70 -6.83 -15.34
CA GLY A 90 -16.06 -6.84 -16.77
C GLY A 90 -16.69 -5.55 -17.33
N ARG A 91 -16.98 -4.52 -16.53
CA ARG A 91 -17.24 -3.19 -17.08
C ARG A 91 -15.90 -2.47 -17.27
N GLY A 92 -15.48 -2.33 -18.53
CA GLY A 92 -14.29 -1.62 -18.96
C GLY A 92 -14.34 -0.11 -18.70
N GLU A 93 -14.54 0.30 -17.45
CA GLU A 93 -14.32 1.67 -17.03
C GLU A 93 -12.81 1.94 -17.17
N SER A 94 -12.44 2.61 -18.24
CA SER A 94 -11.07 2.98 -18.54
C SER A 94 -10.60 4.04 -17.53
N GLY A 95 -9.95 3.63 -16.45
CA GLY A 95 -9.29 4.54 -15.52
C GLY A 95 -9.21 4.05 -14.08
N LEU A 96 -8.37 4.71 -13.28
CA LEU A 96 -8.25 4.42 -11.86
C LEU A 96 -9.49 4.89 -11.10
N THR A 97 -10.01 4.03 -10.23
CA THR A 97 -11.12 4.38 -9.32
C THR A 97 -10.68 5.40 -8.28
N LEU A 98 -11.63 6.09 -7.66
CA LEU A 98 -11.34 7.07 -6.62
C LEU A 98 -10.59 6.43 -5.43
N GLU A 99 -10.94 5.20 -5.06
CA GLU A 99 -10.25 4.44 -4.01
C GLU A 99 -8.79 4.15 -4.38
N GLN A 100 -8.53 3.79 -5.62
CA GLN A 100 -7.17 3.55 -6.11
C GLN A 100 -6.33 4.84 -6.07
N ARG A 101 -6.92 5.97 -6.50
CA ARG A 101 -6.26 7.28 -6.45
C ARG A 101 -5.96 7.71 -5.01
N LEU A 102 -6.93 7.57 -4.10
CA LEU A 102 -6.74 7.89 -2.68
C LEU A 102 -5.66 7.03 -2.04
N GLY A 103 -5.69 5.72 -2.28
CA GLY A 103 -4.68 4.80 -1.75
C GLY A 103 -3.29 5.08 -2.30
N ARG A 104 -3.19 5.40 -3.59
CA ARG A 104 -1.91 5.78 -4.23
C ARG A 104 -1.33 7.06 -3.64
N LEU A 105 -2.14 8.12 -3.50
CA LEU A 105 -1.67 9.38 -2.93
C LEU A 105 -1.30 9.24 -1.45
N MET A 106 -2.02 8.41 -0.70
CA MET A 106 -1.68 8.14 0.68
C MET A 106 -0.34 7.40 0.79
N PHE A 107 -0.10 6.39 -0.07
CA PHE A 107 1.19 5.71 -0.15
C PHE A 107 2.33 6.68 -0.46
N VAL A 108 2.22 7.48 -1.53
CA VAL A 108 3.26 8.43 -1.95
C VAL A 108 3.59 9.45 -0.85
N ASN A 109 2.57 9.95 -0.15
CA ASN A 109 2.82 10.91 0.94
C ASN A 109 3.46 10.25 2.17
N LEU A 110 3.10 9.00 2.49
CA LEU A 110 3.74 8.24 3.57
C LEU A 110 5.20 7.93 3.23
N ASP A 111 5.48 7.61 1.97
CA ASP A 111 6.82 7.26 1.50
C ASP A 111 7.75 8.47 1.55
N HIS A 112 7.27 9.61 1.05
CA HIS A 112 7.96 10.88 1.22
C HIS A 112 8.17 11.22 2.72
N ALA A 113 7.17 11.00 3.57
CA ALA A 113 7.31 11.22 5.01
C ALA A 113 8.36 10.29 5.65
N LEU A 114 8.48 9.04 5.20
CA LEU A 114 9.51 8.10 5.65
C LEU A 114 10.92 8.56 5.26
N HIS A 115 11.13 8.98 4.02
CA HIS A 115 12.42 9.52 3.59
C HIS A 115 12.79 10.80 4.33
N LEU A 116 11.81 11.70 4.53
CA LEU A 116 12.01 12.91 5.31
C LEU A 116 12.36 12.56 6.76
N PHE A 117 11.66 11.57 7.33
CA PHE A 117 11.88 11.10 8.69
C PHE A 117 13.31 10.58 8.89
N ASP A 118 13.73 9.63 8.04
CA ASP A 118 15.06 9.01 8.13
C ASP A 118 16.19 10.03 7.86
N LYS A 119 15.91 11.12 7.14
CA LYS A 119 16.85 12.24 6.97
C LYS A 119 17.01 13.07 8.24
N HIS A 120 15.92 13.31 9.00
CA HIS A 120 15.94 14.10 10.23
C HIS A 120 16.40 13.29 11.45
N HIS A 121 16.13 11.99 11.45
CA HIS A 121 16.40 11.08 12.56
C HIS A 121 17.24 9.89 12.08
N PRO A 122 18.53 10.07 11.73
CA PRO A 122 19.40 8.97 11.31
C PRO A 122 19.60 7.93 12.42
N PHE A 123 19.51 8.36 13.68
CA PHE A 123 19.57 7.52 14.88
C PHE A 123 18.31 7.77 15.71
N PRO A 124 17.18 7.11 15.40
CA PRO A 124 15.92 7.36 16.08
C PRO A 124 15.96 6.82 17.52
N GLY A 125 15.46 7.61 18.47
CA GLY A 125 15.13 7.12 19.81
C GLY A 125 13.92 6.19 19.79
N GLU A 126 13.42 5.79 20.97
CA GLU A 126 12.29 4.85 21.07
C GLU A 126 11.00 5.43 20.44
N ARG A 127 10.67 6.68 20.77
CA ARG A 127 9.48 7.36 20.24
C ARG A 127 9.56 7.53 18.72
N GLU A 128 10.72 7.95 18.22
CA GLU A 128 11.02 8.08 16.81
C GLU A 128 10.90 6.71 16.11
N SER A 129 11.42 5.65 16.72
CA SER A 129 11.34 4.29 16.18
C SER A 129 9.88 3.82 16.05
N GLN A 130 9.02 4.14 17.02
CA GLN A 130 7.58 3.85 16.92
C GLN A 130 6.91 4.63 15.78
N GLN A 131 7.28 5.89 15.56
CA GLN A 131 6.76 6.70 14.44
C GLN A 131 7.22 6.15 13.09
N ARG A 132 8.49 5.75 12.99
CA ARG A 132 9.06 5.09 11.80
C ARG A 132 8.33 3.78 11.51
N LEU A 133 8.12 2.95 12.53
CA LEU A 133 7.38 1.69 12.40
C LEU A 133 5.94 1.94 11.94
N TRP A 134 5.29 2.97 12.47
CA TRP A 134 3.96 3.38 12.01
C TRP A 134 3.95 3.74 10.52
N LEU A 135 4.94 4.49 10.02
CA LEU A 135 5.05 4.81 8.59
C LEU A 135 5.16 3.55 7.74
N ILE A 136 6.10 2.67 8.08
CA ILE A 136 6.36 1.42 7.34
C ILE A 136 5.11 0.53 7.32
N ARG A 137 4.49 0.30 8.49
CA ARG A 137 3.27 -0.51 8.59
C ARG A 137 2.14 0.05 7.73
N ASN A 138 1.99 1.38 7.65
CA ASN A 138 0.97 1.98 6.82
C ASN A 138 1.31 1.93 5.32
N LEU A 139 2.59 2.04 4.93
CA LEU A 139 3.00 1.87 3.54
C LEU A 139 2.62 0.49 3.02
N PHE A 140 2.98 -0.57 3.74
CA PHE A 140 2.58 -1.95 3.40
C PHE A 140 1.07 -2.13 3.42
N ARG A 141 0.36 -1.54 4.38
CA ARG A 141 -1.10 -1.58 4.43
C ARG A 141 -1.76 -0.96 3.18
N PHE A 142 -1.28 0.18 2.71
CA PHE A 142 -1.84 0.84 1.52
C PHE A 142 -1.43 0.11 0.24
N ALA A 143 -0.19 -0.36 0.11
CA ALA A 143 0.25 -1.19 -1.01
C ALA A 143 -0.55 -2.49 -1.10
N GLY A 144 -0.66 -3.21 0.03
CA GLY A 144 -1.44 -4.44 0.12
C GLY A 144 -2.92 -4.23 -0.16
N ARG A 145 -3.50 -3.11 0.26
CA ARG A 145 -4.88 -2.76 -0.11
C ARG A 145 -5.03 -2.58 -1.63
N GLN A 146 -4.11 -1.89 -2.29
CA GLN A 146 -4.16 -1.69 -3.75
C GLN A 146 -4.07 -3.02 -4.50
N ILE A 147 -3.13 -3.89 -4.11
CA ILE A 147 -2.95 -5.21 -4.72
C ILE A 147 -4.20 -6.08 -4.51
N ARG A 148 -4.71 -6.17 -3.28
CA ARG A 148 -5.95 -6.93 -2.99
C ARG A 148 -7.16 -6.38 -3.73
N TYR A 149 -7.26 -5.06 -3.85
CA TYR A 149 -8.36 -4.42 -4.57
C TYR A 149 -8.39 -4.83 -6.04
N VAL A 150 -7.24 -4.80 -6.73
CA VAL A 150 -7.21 -5.16 -8.15
C VAL A 150 -7.49 -6.63 -8.40
N ILE A 151 -7.08 -7.48 -7.46
CA ILE A 151 -7.37 -8.91 -7.52
C ILE A 151 -8.87 -9.15 -7.33
N GLN A 152 -9.43 -8.62 -6.24
CA GLN A 152 -10.83 -8.84 -5.87
C GLN A 152 -11.81 -8.31 -6.92
N TYR A 153 -11.50 -7.14 -7.52
CA TYR A 153 -12.42 -6.50 -8.47
C TYR A 153 -11.96 -6.60 -9.92
N ARG A 154 -10.91 -7.39 -10.21
CA ARG A 154 -10.32 -7.56 -11.54
C ARG A 154 -10.05 -6.21 -12.24
N ALA A 155 -9.56 -5.24 -11.46
CA ALA A 155 -9.29 -3.88 -11.90
C ALA A 155 -7.82 -3.73 -12.35
N ALA A 156 -7.51 -2.67 -13.09
CA ALA A 156 -6.12 -2.35 -13.41
C ALA A 156 -5.39 -1.79 -12.17
N LEU A 157 -4.13 -2.20 -11.94
CA LEU A 157 -3.29 -1.64 -10.88
C LEU A 157 -2.79 -0.24 -11.26
N PRO A 158 -2.76 0.73 -10.32
CA PRO A 158 -2.14 2.01 -10.59
C PRO A 158 -0.68 1.82 -11.04
N PRO A 159 -0.24 2.52 -12.09
CA PRO A 159 1.11 2.39 -12.59
C PRO A 159 2.12 2.79 -11.51
N GLY A 160 3.23 2.05 -11.44
CA GLY A 160 4.30 2.19 -10.47
C GLY A 160 4.04 1.50 -9.12
N SER A 161 2.89 0.86 -8.90
CA SER A 161 2.57 0.27 -7.58
C SER A 161 3.51 -0.87 -7.18
N TRP A 162 3.92 -1.72 -8.11
CA TRP A 162 4.87 -2.80 -7.84
C TRP A 162 6.29 -2.24 -7.70
N ARG A 163 6.69 -1.35 -8.61
CA ARG A 163 7.99 -0.71 -8.55
C ARG A 163 8.21 -0.02 -7.21
N ASP A 164 7.26 0.80 -6.77
CA ASP A 164 7.34 1.50 -5.49
C ASP A 164 7.38 0.54 -4.29
N LEU A 165 6.69 -0.61 -4.36
CA LEU A 165 6.76 -1.64 -3.32
C LEU A 165 8.15 -2.29 -3.28
N HIS A 166 8.74 -2.59 -4.44
CA HIS A 166 10.10 -3.14 -4.53
C HIS A 166 11.16 -2.13 -4.05
N GLU A 167 11.01 -0.87 -4.45
CA GLU A 167 11.89 0.23 -4.03
C GLU A 167 11.79 0.48 -2.52
N LEU A 168 10.58 0.44 -1.95
CA LEU A 168 10.38 0.51 -0.50
C LEU A 168 11.11 -0.65 0.21
N TYR A 169 10.96 -1.88 -0.27
CA TYR A 169 11.64 -3.03 0.32
C TYR A 169 13.17 -2.89 0.24
N LEU A 170 13.72 -2.50 -0.92
CA LEU A 170 15.14 -2.19 -1.09
C LEU A 170 15.61 -1.10 -0.13
N TYR A 171 14.82 -0.03 -0.01
CA TYR A 171 15.12 1.08 0.88
C TYR A 171 15.24 0.60 2.33
N LEU A 172 14.30 -0.21 2.79
CA LEU A 172 14.29 -0.74 4.16
C LEU A 172 15.43 -1.72 4.42
N LEU A 173 15.78 -2.57 3.45
CA LEU A 173 16.95 -3.46 3.55
C LEU A 173 18.26 -2.67 3.71
N ASN A 174 18.44 -1.62 2.92
CA ASN A 174 19.64 -0.78 2.97
C ASN A 174 19.70 0.13 4.21
N ARG A 175 18.54 0.36 4.83
CA ARG A 175 18.38 1.16 6.06
C ARG A 175 18.18 0.30 7.29
N ARG A 176 18.50 -1.00 7.25
CA ARG A 176 18.51 -1.83 8.46
C ARG A 176 19.31 -1.07 9.53
N PRO A 177 18.76 -0.93 10.75
CA PRO A 177 19.50 -0.31 11.83
C PRO A 177 20.87 -0.97 11.88
N LEU A 178 21.91 -0.15 11.97
CA LEU A 178 23.26 -0.59 12.31
C LEU A 178 23.26 -1.14 13.75
N ALA A 179 22.44 -2.15 14.04
CA ALA A 179 22.48 -2.98 15.24
C ALA A 179 23.82 -3.71 15.37
N LEU A 180 24.67 -3.66 14.33
CA LEU A 180 26.06 -4.08 14.38
C LEU A 180 26.93 -3.26 15.36
N TRP A 181 26.48 -2.08 15.80
CA TRP A 181 27.22 -1.28 16.78
C TRP A 181 26.69 -1.42 18.20
N ASP A 182 25.58 -2.14 18.39
CA ASP A 182 24.98 -2.46 19.68
C ASP A 182 24.86 -3.97 19.82
N LEU A 183 26.01 -4.65 19.93
CA LEU A 183 26.11 -6.09 20.22
C LEU A 183 25.48 -6.48 21.58
N ALA A 184 24.98 -5.51 22.36
CA ALA A 184 24.39 -5.69 23.68
C ALA A 184 22.94 -5.20 23.79
N ALA A 185 22.37 -4.57 22.75
CA ALA A 185 20.94 -4.23 22.79
C ALA A 185 20.15 -5.49 22.44
N GLU A 186 19.57 -6.12 23.46
CA GLU A 186 18.44 -7.04 23.28
C GLU A 186 17.47 -6.36 22.30
N GLN A 187 17.16 -7.03 21.19
CA GLN A 187 16.21 -6.47 20.23
C GLN A 187 14.97 -6.06 21.01
N PRO A 188 14.57 -4.77 21.00
CA PRO A 188 13.39 -4.37 21.72
C PRO A 188 12.24 -5.21 21.19
N VAL A 189 11.64 -5.99 22.09
CA VAL A 189 10.47 -6.83 21.86
C VAL A 189 9.29 -5.88 21.59
N GLY A 190 9.30 -5.27 20.41
CA GLY A 190 8.32 -4.28 19.97
C GLY A 190 7.39 -4.90 18.93
N ASP A 191 6.13 -5.13 19.32
CA ASP A 191 4.91 -5.36 18.51
C ASP A 191 4.99 -6.18 17.19
N GLY A 192 6.02 -7.01 16.96
CA GLY A 192 6.00 -8.13 16.02
C GLY A 192 5.71 -7.80 14.54
N PHE A 193 5.96 -6.58 14.06
CA PHE A 193 5.74 -6.25 12.64
C PHE A 193 7.00 -6.52 11.81
N ASP A 194 6.95 -7.57 10.99
CA ASP A 194 8.00 -7.94 10.05
C ASP A 194 7.66 -7.46 8.63
N TYR A 195 8.31 -6.40 8.18
CA TYR A 195 8.11 -5.86 6.83
C TYR A 195 8.58 -6.83 5.73
N GLU A 196 9.49 -7.76 6.02
CA GLU A 196 9.94 -8.76 5.07
C GLU A 196 8.89 -9.84 4.88
N ALA A 197 8.21 -10.26 5.95
CA ALA A 197 7.04 -11.13 5.86
C ALA A 197 5.92 -10.47 5.05
N GLU A 198 5.59 -9.20 5.32
CA GLU A 198 4.58 -8.45 4.57
C GLU A 198 4.91 -8.33 3.08
N TYR A 199 6.17 -8.01 2.75
CA TYR A 199 6.62 -7.96 1.36
C TYR A 199 6.47 -9.32 0.67
N ARG A 200 6.93 -10.40 1.31
CA ARG A 200 6.79 -11.77 0.79
C ARG A 200 5.32 -12.17 0.60
N GLN A 201 4.43 -11.84 1.54
CA GLN A 201 2.99 -12.09 1.39
C GLN A 201 2.42 -11.40 0.16
N LEU A 202 2.80 -10.14 -0.09
CA LEU A 202 2.35 -9.41 -1.28
C LEU A 202 2.89 -10.01 -2.57
N LEU A 203 4.16 -10.44 -2.60
CA LEU A 203 4.74 -11.13 -3.75
C LEU A 203 3.99 -12.44 -4.06
N LEU A 204 3.72 -13.26 -3.04
CA LEU A 204 2.95 -14.50 -3.19
C LEU A 204 1.53 -14.24 -3.69
N LEU A 205 0.88 -13.18 -3.20
CA LEU A 205 -0.45 -12.80 -3.65
C LEU A 205 -0.44 -12.38 -5.13
N GLY A 206 0.53 -11.55 -5.53
CA GLY A 206 0.71 -11.14 -6.92
C GLY A 206 1.03 -12.30 -7.85
N LEU A 207 1.90 -13.22 -7.42
CA LEU A 207 2.26 -14.41 -8.18
C LEU A 207 1.06 -15.35 -8.37
N ALA A 208 0.31 -15.61 -7.30
CA ALA A 208 -0.90 -16.44 -7.36
C ALA A 208 -1.91 -15.86 -8.36
N THR A 209 -2.06 -14.53 -8.40
CA THR A 209 -2.97 -13.86 -9.34
C THR A 209 -2.56 -14.12 -10.80
N ARG A 210 -1.25 -14.12 -11.09
CA ARG A 210 -0.74 -14.36 -12.44
C ARG A 210 -0.92 -15.81 -12.89
N LEU A 211 -0.73 -16.75 -11.96
CA LEU A 211 -0.78 -18.18 -12.27
C LEU A 211 -2.21 -18.73 -12.24
N LYS A 212 -3.02 -18.27 -11.29
CA LYS A 212 -4.37 -18.81 -11.03
C LYS A 212 -5.21 -17.80 -10.23
N ALA A 213 -5.78 -16.81 -10.91
CA ALA A 213 -6.50 -15.71 -10.26
C ALA A 213 -7.63 -16.13 -9.31
N ASP A 214 -8.37 -17.21 -9.67
CA ASP A 214 -9.53 -17.66 -8.89
C ASP A 214 -9.14 -18.28 -7.53
N ILE A 215 -7.87 -18.66 -7.32
CA ILE A 215 -7.42 -19.27 -6.05
C ILE A 215 -7.47 -18.29 -4.88
N ILE A 216 -7.49 -16.99 -5.15
CA ILE A 216 -7.44 -15.95 -4.13
C ILE A 216 -8.82 -15.77 -3.48
N GLU A 217 -9.87 -16.28 -4.11
CA GLU A 217 -11.21 -16.35 -3.53
C GLU A 217 -11.34 -17.51 -2.50
N ASP A 218 -10.39 -18.44 -2.48
CA ASP A 218 -10.34 -19.52 -1.48
C ASP A 218 -9.85 -19.00 -0.13
N GLN A 219 -10.71 -19.07 0.89
CA GLN A 219 -10.35 -18.71 2.26
C GLN A 219 -9.19 -19.54 2.79
N GLY A 220 -9.12 -20.83 2.44
CA GLY A 220 -8.03 -21.71 2.87
C GLY A 220 -6.68 -21.37 2.23
N PHE A 221 -6.67 -20.72 1.06
CA PHE A 221 -5.47 -20.12 0.49
C PHE A 221 -5.05 -18.88 1.29
N MET A 222 -6.00 -18.00 1.60
CA MET A 222 -5.75 -16.76 2.33
C MET A 222 -5.24 -16.99 3.76
N ASP A 223 -5.76 -17.99 4.46
CA ASP A 223 -5.36 -18.33 5.83
C ASP A 223 -3.92 -18.87 5.91
N ARG A 224 -3.44 -19.52 4.83
CA ARG A 224 -2.08 -20.08 4.75
C ARG A 224 -1.04 -19.11 4.20
N LEU A 225 -1.46 -17.98 3.65
CA LEU A 225 -0.56 -17.03 2.97
C LEU A 225 0.55 -16.51 3.89
N ALA A 226 0.24 -16.25 5.15
CA ALA A 226 1.22 -15.81 6.14
C ALA A 226 2.29 -16.87 6.39
N THR A 227 1.87 -18.11 6.64
CA THR A 227 2.77 -19.25 6.84
C THR A 227 3.68 -19.49 5.63
N TRP A 228 3.14 -19.40 4.41
CA TRP A 228 3.95 -19.54 3.21
C TRP A 228 4.92 -18.38 3.01
N ALA A 229 4.53 -17.15 3.37
CA ALA A 229 5.43 -16.02 3.32
C ALA A 229 6.62 -16.19 4.27
N ASP A 230 6.40 -16.70 5.48
CA ASP A 230 7.47 -16.97 6.45
C ASP A 230 8.50 -17.97 5.91
N GLN A 231 8.04 -18.99 5.19
CA GLN A 231 8.86 -20.02 4.56
C GLN A 231 9.53 -19.57 3.25
N THR A 232 8.99 -18.55 2.60
CA THR A 232 9.48 -18.00 1.33
C THR A 232 10.81 -17.30 1.54
N ARG A 233 11.76 -17.46 0.61
CA ARG A 233 13.05 -16.73 0.67
C ARG A 233 13.30 -15.90 -0.58
N LEU A 234 13.98 -14.79 -0.39
CA LEU A 234 14.50 -13.92 -1.43
C LEU A 234 16.01 -14.11 -1.50
N ASP A 235 16.46 -14.91 -2.45
CA ASP A 235 17.87 -15.22 -2.63
C ASP A 235 18.54 -14.20 -3.56
N ASP A 236 19.81 -13.90 -3.28
CA ASP A 236 20.64 -13.06 -4.16
C ASP A 236 20.84 -13.76 -5.52
N PRO A 237 20.49 -13.12 -6.65
CA PRO A 237 20.69 -13.67 -7.99
C PRO A 237 22.12 -14.15 -8.26
N HIS A 238 23.14 -13.51 -7.68
CA HIS A 238 24.55 -13.90 -7.86
C HIS A 238 24.84 -15.31 -7.33
N THR A 239 24.12 -15.73 -6.30
CA THR A 239 24.28 -17.07 -5.68
C THR A 239 23.53 -18.17 -6.44
N ARG A 240 22.76 -17.80 -7.47
CA ARG A 240 21.85 -18.67 -8.23
C ARG A 240 22.16 -18.69 -9.73
N LEU A 241 23.33 -18.23 -10.13
CA LEU A 241 23.74 -18.28 -11.54
C LEU A 241 23.77 -19.73 -12.07
N GLY A 242 23.35 -19.90 -13.33
CA GLY A 242 23.24 -21.21 -13.99
C GLY A 242 22.01 -22.04 -13.59
N TRP A 243 21.15 -21.54 -12.69
CA TRP A 243 19.89 -22.21 -12.38
C TRP A 243 18.91 -22.08 -13.54
N LEU A 244 18.28 -23.19 -13.89
CA LEU A 244 17.23 -23.25 -14.92
C LEU A 244 15.86 -23.14 -14.26
N GLY A 245 15.00 -22.27 -14.79
CA GLY A 245 13.62 -22.19 -14.34
C GLY A 245 13.50 -21.65 -12.92
N SER A 246 13.31 -20.35 -12.77
CA SER A 246 13.20 -19.72 -11.45
C SER A 246 12.11 -18.66 -11.43
N TYR A 247 11.50 -18.46 -10.25
CA TYR A 247 10.66 -17.29 -10.03
C TYR A 247 11.56 -16.11 -9.70
N ILE A 248 11.41 -15.01 -10.43
CA ILE A 248 12.24 -13.82 -10.27
C ILE A 248 11.39 -12.62 -9.90
N VAL A 249 12.00 -11.71 -9.15
CA VAL A 249 11.45 -10.40 -8.78
C VAL A 249 12.46 -9.35 -9.17
N GLU A 250 12.20 -8.63 -10.27
CA GLU A 250 13.05 -7.53 -10.71
C GLU A 250 12.65 -6.24 -10.01
N SER A 251 13.56 -5.61 -9.28
CA SER A 251 13.22 -4.48 -8.43
C SER A 251 12.87 -3.20 -9.21
N SER A 252 13.36 -3.05 -10.44
CA SER A 252 13.02 -1.93 -11.31
C SER A 252 11.73 -2.14 -12.11
N ALA A 253 11.25 -3.38 -12.18
CA ALA A 253 10.06 -3.73 -12.95
C ALA A 253 8.80 -3.37 -12.15
N ASP A 254 7.77 -2.87 -12.85
CA ASP A 254 6.47 -2.61 -12.22
C ASP A 254 5.55 -3.83 -12.37
N GLU A 255 6.00 -4.98 -11.86
CA GLU A 255 5.26 -6.23 -11.98
C GLU A 255 5.43 -7.15 -10.76
N ALA A 256 4.43 -8.00 -10.53
CA ALA A 256 4.54 -9.09 -9.56
C ALA A 256 5.59 -10.13 -10.01
N PRO A 257 6.03 -11.05 -9.12
CA PRO A 257 6.98 -12.10 -9.49
C PRO A 257 6.56 -12.87 -10.73
N ARG A 258 7.53 -13.30 -11.53
CA ARG A 258 7.27 -14.06 -12.77
C ARG A 258 8.17 -15.27 -12.88
N TRP A 259 7.68 -16.27 -13.63
CA TRP A 259 8.50 -17.41 -14.03
C TRP A 259 9.48 -16.99 -15.11
N PHE A 260 10.75 -17.31 -14.91
CA PHE A 260 11.81 -17.18 -15.89
C PHE A 260 12.28 -18.58 -16.27
N SER A 261 11.99 -18.99 -17.51
CA SER A 261 12.26 -20.35 -18.00
C SER A 261 13.70 -20.58 -18.46
N GLY A 262 14.49 -19.50 -18.62
CA GLY A 262 15.88 -19.58 -19.07
C GLY A 262 16.85 -19.97 -17.95
N SER A 263 18.13 -20.06 -18.32
CA SER A 263 19.23 -20.10 -17.36
C SER A 263 19.51 -18.69 -16.83
N LEU A 264 19.71 -18.56 -15.52
CA LEU A 264 20.18 -17.32 -14.91
C LEU A 264 21.65 -17.10 -15.23
N ASP A 265 21.94 -16.60 -16.43
CA ASP A 265 23.32 -16.42 -16.91
C ASP A 265 23.92 -15.07 -16.49
N LEU A 266 23.07 -14.08 -16.22
CA LEU A 266 23.47 -12.74 -15.82
C LEU A 266 22.77 -12.33 -14.52
N PRO A 267 23.48 -11.65 -13.60
CA PRO A 267 22.83 -11.06 -12.44
C PRO A 267 21.92 -9.91 -12.87
N PHE A 268 20.83 -9.72 -12.13
CA PHE A 268 19.89 -8.62 -12.31
C PHE A 268 19.63 -7.92 -10.98
N ARG A 269 19.06 -6.71 -11.03
CA ARG A 269 18.65 -5.99 -9.82
C ARG A 269 17.33 -6.57 -9.34
N GLY A 270 17.39 -7.36 -8.27
CA GLY A 270 16.22 -8.07 -7.77
C GLY A 270 16.59 -9.31 -6.97
N TRP A 271 15.67 -10.27 -6.94
CA TRP A 271 15.82 -11.50 -6.17
C TRP A 271 15.29 -12.71 -6.92
N VAL A 272 15.84 -13.88 -6.59
CA VAL A 272 15.23 -15.16 -6.92
C VAL A 272 14.28 -15.56 -5.79
N LEU A 273 13.02 -15.76 -6.11
CA LEU A 273 11.95 -16.09 -5.17
C LEU A 273 11.88 -17.60 -4.99
N ARG A 274 12.26 -18.07 -3.81
CA ARG A 274 12.18 -19.48 -3.44
C ARG A 274 10.90 -19.75 -2.67
N LEU A 275 10.01 -20.50 -3.31
CA LEU A 275 8.66 -20.76 -2.84
C LEU A 275 8.59 -22.07 -2.05
N PRO A 276 7.70 -22.15 -1.04
CA PRO A 276 7.36 -23.42 -0.41
C PRO A 276 6.75 -24.41 -1.41
N GLN A 277 7.06 -25.69 -1.25
CA GLN A 277 6.54 -26.74 -2.13
C GLN A 277 5.00 -26.82 -2.07
N GLU A 278 4.42 -26.70 -0.88
CA GLU A 278 2.96 -26.72 -0.67
C GLU A 278 2.25 -25.60 -1.44
N TYR A 279 2.83 -24.40 -1.48
CA TYR A 279 2.31 -23.28 -2.23
C TYR A 279 2.30 -23.59 -3.74
N LEU A 280 3.37 -24.19 -4.26
CA LEU A 280 3.45 -24.60 -5.67
C LEU A 280 2.44 -25.68 -6.02
N GLU A 281 2.21 -26.65 -5.14
CA GLU A 281 1.23 -27.72 -5.36
C GLU A 281 -0.18 -27.17 -5.43
N VAL A 282 -0.55 -26.26 -4.52
CA VAL A 282 -1.86 -25.59 -4.52
C VAL A 282 -2.09 -24.80 -5.83
N LEU A 283 -1.03 -24.24 -6.42
CA LEU A 283 -1.11 -23.56 -7.71
C LEU A 283 -1.16 -24.51 -8.92
N LYS A 284 -0.62 -25.73 -8.82
CA LYS A 284 -0.62 -26.73 -9.89
C LYS A 284 -1.89 -27.58 -9.97
N THR A 285 -2.61 -27.74 -8.85
CA THR A 285 -3.64 -28.80 -8.69
C THR A 285 -5.08 -28.32 -8.98
N ALA A 286 -5.30 -27.40 -9.93
CA ALA A 286 -6.65 -27.19 -10.47
C ALA A 286 -6.64 -26.87 -11.96
#